data_AF-R4UM08-F1
#
_entry.id   AF-R4UM08-F1
#
_cell.length_a   1.000
_cell.length_b   1.000
_cell.length_c   1.000
_cell.angle_alpha   90.00
_cell.angle_beta   90.00
_cell.angle_gamma   90.00
#
_symmetry.space_group_name_H-M   'P 1'
#
loop_
_entity.id
_entity.type
_entity.pdbx_description
1 polymer ?
#
loop_
_entity_poly.entity_id
_entity_poly.type
_entity_poly.pdbx_seq_one_letter_code
_entity_poly.pdbx_strand_id
1 'polypeptide(L)'
;DRPHCSRTNGMCYNGGLCNGGFCKCPPSFTGDRCELNRTAVLPMEVSCDHNPCMNDGKCVDYGDGYACICPPGFYGLNCDRRLRCATTTCANGGFCRMDNNTMTCACPLGYSGDYCEIMERLDCKQNPCKNGGVCNGTDGTCECMYGYTGTRCQEKVEIDKSKEIMFRELCKKKNCKALAGNGICDEDCNYAECQFDGGDCSGGQQPFSRCMYPAKCARSFADGICNPECNNEKCLYDGMDCQSELYHCPEYI
;
A
#
# COMPACT_ATOMS: atom_id res chain seq x y z
N ASP A 1 -1.29 -21.88 21.97
CA ASP A 1 -1.87 -23.22 21.74
C ASP A 1 -3.33 -23.24 22.15
N ARG A 2 -4.27 -23.35 21.19
CA ARG A 2 -5.69 -23.54 21.51
C ARG A 2 -5.91 -25.00 21.96
N PRO A 3 -6.73 -25.26 22.98
CA PRO A 3 -6.98 -26.63 23.43
C PRO A 3 -7.76 -27.41 22.37
N HIS A 4 -7.18 -28.48 21.87
CA HIS A 4 -7.81 -29.39 20.90
C HIS A 4 -8.46 -30.58 21.60
N CYS A 5 -9.73 -30.86 21.33
CA CYS A 5 -10.41 -32.05 21.85
C CYS A 5 -10.08 -33.30 21.02
N SER A 6 -9.88 -34.44 21.68
CA SER A 6 -9.69 -35.76 21.07
C SER A 6 -10.35 -36.82 21.93
N ARG A 7 -10.71 -37.97 21.34
CA ARG A 7 -11.30 -39.12 22.06
C ARG A 7 -10.45 -39.62 23.22
N THR A 8 -9.14 -39.34 23.22
CA THR A 8 -8.18 -39.78 24.23
C THR A 8 -7.60 -38.67 25.09
N ASN A 9 -7.74 -37.39 24.70
CA ASN A 9 -7.24 -36.27 25.49
C ASN A 9 -8.07 -35.01 25.20
N GLY A 10 -8.69 -34.45 26.24
CA GLY A 10 -9.57 -33.28 26.16
C GLY A 10 -11.04 -33.63 25.88
N MET A 11 -11.83 -33.79 26.95
CA MET A 11 -13.28 -33.96 26.85
C MET A 11 -14.00 -32.61 26.73
N CYS A 12 -15.07 -32.57 25.94
CA CYS A 12 -16.06 -31.51 25.97
C CYS A 12 -17.01 -31.75 27.15
N TYR A 13 -17.17 -30.76 28.01
CA TYR A 13 -18.04 -30.84 29.17
C TYR A 13 -19.51 -30.63 28.79
N ASN A 14 -20.41 -30.91 29.74
CA ASN A 14 -21.83 -30.58 29.65
C ASN A 14 -22.54 -31.06 28.37
N GLY A 15 -22.14 -32.21 27.83
CA GLY A 15 -22.74 -32.79 26.62
C GLY A 15 -22.23 -32.22 25.30
N GLY A 16 -21.11 -31.50 25.29
CA GLY A 16 -20.47 -31.02 24.06
C GLY A 16 -19.97 -32.14 23.15
N LEU A 17 -20.07 -31.92 21.84
CA LEU A 17 -19.62 -32.86 20.81
C LEU A 17 -18.30 -32.39 20.22
N CYS A 18 -17.27 -33.24 20.24
CA CYS A 18 -16.01 -32.92 19.60
C CYS A 18 -16.14 -33.02 18.07
N ASN A 19 -15.88 -31.92 17.34
CA ASN A 19 -15.93 -31.86 15.89
C ASN A 19 -14.65 -31.20 15.35
N GLY A 20 -13.82 -31.97 14.65
CA GLY A 20 -12.60 -31.46 14.03
C GLY A 20 -11.58 -30.85 15.00
N GLY A 21 -11.53 -31.33 16.25
CA GLY A 21 -10.61 -30.82 17.28
C GLY A 21 -11.16 -29.65 18.11
N PHE A 22 -12.42 -29.25 17.91
CA PHE A 22 -13.09 -28.20 18.68
C PHE A 22 -14.39 -28.73 19.31
N CYS A 23 -14.76 -28.23 20.49
CA CYS A 23 -15.99 -28.61 21.16
C CYS A 23 -17.18 -27.81 20.63
N LYS A 24 -18.18 -28.49 20.08
CA LYS A 24 -19.50 -27.93 19.79
C LYS A 24 -20.37 -28.03 21.03
N CYS A 25 -20.66 -26.91 21.67
CA CYS A 25 -21.40 -26.87 22.93
C CYS A 25 -22.93 -26.89 22.73
N PRO A 26 -23.68 -27.48 23.67
CA PRO A 26 -25.14 -27.36 23.70
C PRO A 26 -25.58 -25.91 23.99
N PRO A 27 -26.84 -25.54 23.68
CA PRO A 27 -27.32 -24.16 23.76
C PRO A 27 -27.17 -23.46 25.13
N SER A 28 -27.02 -24.21 26.22
CA SER A 28 -26.87 -23.69 27.58
C SER A 28 -25.42 -23.56 28.05
N PHE A 29 -24.43 -23.95 27.24
CA PHE A 29 -23.02 -23.96 27.64
C PHE A 29 -22.11 -23.30 26.58
N THR A 30 -20.97 -22.78 27.02
CA THR A 30 -19.98 -22.10 26.18
C THR A 30 -18.56 -22.31 26.74
N GLY A 31 -17.54 -21.73 26.10
CA GLY A 31 -16.13 -21.96 26.38
C GLY A 31 -15.51 -23.00 25.43
N ASP A 32 -14.18 -23.02 25.33
CA ASP A 32 -13.43 -23.87 24.39
C ASP A 32 -13.67 -25.37 24.62
N ARG A 33 -14.13 -25.74 25.82
CA ARG A 33 -14.48 -27.11 26.21
C ARG A 33 -15.90 -27.22 26.77
N CYS A 34 -16.78 -26.25 26.56
CA CYS A 34 -18.16 -26.23 27.07
C CYS A 34 -18.27 -26.25 28.61
N GLU A 35 -17.26 -25.74 29.30
CA GLU A 35 -17.14 -25.71 30.76
C GLU A 35 -17.93 -24.58 31.42
N LEU A 36 -18.31 -23.55 30.65
CA LEU A 36 -18.99 -22.37 31.16
C LEU A 36 -20.49 -22.47 30.94
N ASN A 37 -21.28 -22.12 31.96
CA ASN A 37 -22.72 -21.93 31.78
C ASN A 37 -22.95 -20.65 30.96
N ARG A 38 -23.66 -20.77 29.84
CA ARG A 38 -23.84 -19.69 28.86
C ARG A 38 -24.50 -18.47 29.50
N THR A 39 -25.45 -18.63 30.40
CA THR A 39 -26.13 -17.50 31.08
C THR A 39 -25.28 -16.85 32.18
N ALA A 40 -24.20 -17.51 32.62
CA ALA A 40 -23.30 -16.97 33.63
C ALA A 40 -22.17 -16.12 33.03
N VAL A 41 -21.88 -16.27 31.73
CA VAL A 41 -20.75 -15.58 31.05
C VAL A 41 -21.16 -14.78 29.81
N LEU A 42 -22.30 -15.09 29.18
CA LEU A 42 -22.96 -14.18 28.28
C LEU A 42 -24.04 -13.47 29.11
N PRO A 43 -23.88 -12.18 29.43
CA PRO A 43 -24.97 -11.44 30.03
C PRO A 43 -26.17 -11.55 29.08
N MET A 44 -27.30 -11.94 29.67
CA MET A 44 -28.60 -12.09 29.04
C MET A 44 -28.85 -10.99 28.00
N GLU A 45 -29.20 -11.42 26.79
CA GLU A 45 -29.86 -10.65 25.74
C GLU A 45 -29.22 -9.31 25.38
N VAL A 46 -28.09 -9.39 24.69
CA VAL A 46 -27.68 -8.27 23.83
C VAL A 46 -28.07 -8.67 22.41
N SER A 47 -29.21 -8.15 21.95
CA SER A 47 -29.60 -8.16 20.53
C SER A 47 -29.09 -6.89 19.85
N CYS A 48 -29.28 -6.79 18.54
CA CYS A 48 -28.99 -5.55 17.84
C CYS A 48 -29.84 -4.35 18.30
N ASP A 49 -30.94 -4.56 19.01
CA ASP A 49 -31.79 -3.48 19.56
C ASP A 49 -31.05 -2.59 20.57
N HIS A 50 -30.00 -3.13 21.20
CA HIS A 50 -29.18 -2.41 22.18
C HIS A 50 -27.97 -1.72 21.56
N ASN A 51 -27.83 -1.73 20.22
CA ASN A 51 -26.72 -1.15 19.47
C ASN A 51 -25.32 -1.50 20.03
N PRO A 52 -25.00 -2.79 20.18
CA PRO A 52 -23.75 -3.20 20.81
C PRO A 52 -22.48 -2.94 19.96
N CYS A 53 -22.65 -2.69 18.65
CA CYS A 53 -21.54 -2.44 17.74
C CYS A 53 -21.13 -0.96 17.75
N MET A 54 -19.86 -0.71 18.00
CA MET A 54 -19.25 0.62 17.99
C MET A 54 -18.64 0.97 16.63
N ASN A 55 -18.23 2.24 16.47
CA ASN A 55 -17.51 2.74 15.29
C ASN A 55 -18.21 2.42 13.97
N ASP A 56 -19.54 2.59 13.91
CA ASP A 56 -20.37 2.31 12.73
C ASP A 56 -20.35 0.83 12.27
N GLY A 57 -20.01 -0.09 13.17
CA GLY A 57 -20.12 -1.53 12.93
C GLY A 57 -21.57 -1.95 12.67
N LYS A 58 -21.79 -2.77 11.63
CA LYS A 58 -23.11 -3.29 11.31
C LYS A 58 -23.43 -4.46 12.23
N CYS A 59 -24.45 -4.29 13.08
CA CYS A 59 -24.97 -5.35 13.92
C CYS A 59 -25.83 -6.33 13.11
N VAL A 60 -25.67 -7.62 13.39
CA VAL A 60 -26.56 -8.69 12.89
C VAL A 60 -26.94 -9.62 14.03
N ASP A 61 -28.23 -9.92 14.17
CA ASP A 61 -28.69 -10.92 15.15
C ASP A 61 -28.19 -12.31 14.74
N TYR A 62 -27.66 -13.06 15.69
CA TYR A 62 -27.03 -14.37 15.47
C TYR A 62 -27.41 -15.35 16.59
N GLY A 63 -28.44 -16.16 16.33
CA GLY A 63 -29.00 -17.08 17.32
C GLY A 63 -29.66 -16.30 18.47
N ASP A 64 -29.30 -16.62 19.72
CA ASP A 64 -29.77 -15.92 20.93
C ASP A 64 -28.90 -14.70 21.30
N GLY A 65 -28.22 -14.09 20.33
CA GLY A 65 -27.30 -12.97 20.55
C GLY A 65 -27.03 -12.18 19.27
N TYR A 66 -25.88 -11.51 19.19
CA TYR A 66 -25.50 -10.66 18.07
C TYR A 66 -24.09 -10.96 17.56
N ALA A 67 -23.80 -10.48 16.36
CA ALA A 67 -22.44 -10.33 15.85
C ALA A 67 -22.27 -8.94 15.23
N CYS A 68 -21.08 -8.36 15.37
CA CYS A 68 -20.74 -7.11 14.72
C CYS A 68 -19.88 -7.35 13.49
N ILE A 69 -20.31 -6.82 12.35
CA ILE A 69 -19.49 -6.70 11.14
C ILE A 69 -18.74 -5.37 11.25
N CYS A 70 -17.46 -5.44 11.59
CA CYS A 70 -16.65 -4.25 11.82
C CYS A 70 -16.25 -3.56 10.51
N PRO A 71 -16.20 -2.22 10.48
CA PRO A 71 -15.64 -1.49 9.36
C PRO A 71 -14.14 -1.70 9.25
N PRO A 72 -13.55 -1.40 8.08
CA PRO A 72 -12.10 -1.44 7.89
C PRO A 72 -11.38 -0.66 9.00
N GLY A 73 -10.34 -1.26 9.58
CA GLY A 73 -9.57 -0.63 10.66
C GLY A 73 -10.07 -0.93 12.08
N PHE A 74 -11.17 -1.68 12.25
CA PHE A 74 -11.72 -2.04 13.56
C PHE A 74 -11.89 -3.55 13.72
N TYR A 75 -11.85 -4.02 14.97
CA TYR A 75 -12.00 -5.42 15.34
C TYR A 75 -12.48 -5.57 16.79
N GLY A 76 -12.67 -6.81 17.24
CA GLY A 76 -13.24 -7.13 18.54
C GLY A 76 -14.73 -7.48 18.45
N LEU A 77 -15.30 -7.98 19.55
CA LEU A 77 -16.69 -8.42 19.59
C LEU A 77 -17.66 -7.28 19.23
N ASN A 78 -17.32 -6.06 19.65
CA ASN A 78 -18.15 -4.87 19.51
C ASN A 78 -17.57 -3.85 18.53
N CYS A 79 -16.55 -4.21 17.75
CA CYS A 79 -15.78 -3.27 16.93
C CYS A 79 -15.20 -2.10 17.74
N ASP A 80 -14.95 -2.32 19.03
CA ASP A 80 -14.45 -1.37 20.00
C ASP A 80 -12.92 -1.20 19.92
N ARG A 81 -12.22 -2.11 19.24
CA ARG A 81 -10.77 -2.10 19.11
C ARG A 81 -10.37 -1.60 17.74
N ARG A 82 -9.41 -0.67 17.67
CA ARG A 82 -8.78 -0.23 16.42
C ARG A 82 -7.58 -1.09 16.08
N LEU A 83 -7.48 -1.49 14.82
CA LEU A 83 -6.24 -2.00 14.26
C LEU A 83 -5.19 -0.90 14.35
N ARG A 84 -4.04 -1.19 14.97
CA ARG A 84 -2.97 -0.19 15.10
C ARG A 84 -2.46 0.30 13.74
N CYS A 85 -2.42 -0.59 12.74
CA CYS A 85 -2.11 -0.23 11.35
C CYS A 85 -3.09 0.77 10.71
N ALA A 86 -4.28 0.97 11.28
CA ALA A 86 -5.22 2.00 10.82
C ALA A 86 -4.92 3.39 11.40
N THR A 87 -4.04 3.49 12.39
CA THR A 87 -3.69 4.74 13.08
C THR A 87 -2.20 5.07 13.05
N THR A 88 -1.36 4.10 12.70
CA THR A 88 0.09 4.25 12.63
C THR A 88 0.57 3.72 11.30
N THR A 89 1.08 4.62 10.47
CA THR A 89 1.63 4.34 9.15
C THR A 89 3.12 4.04 9.27
N CYS A 90 3.56 2.98 8.59
CA CYS A 90 4.99 2.75 8.38
C CYS A 90 5.49 3.78 7.36
N ALA A 91 6.59 4.45 7.66
CA ALA A 91 7.22 5.41 6.77
C ALA A 91 7.82 4.73 5.53
N ASN A 92 8.11 5.53 4.52
CA ASN A 92 8.90 5.14 3.34
C ASN A 92 8.37 3.90 2.58
N GLY A 93 7.06 3.68 2.60
CA GLY A 93 6.41 2.54 1.92
C GLY A 93 6.53 1.21 2.67
N GLY A 94 6.84 1.23 3.98
CA GLY A 94 6.82 0.03 4.81
C GLY A 94 5.44 -0.61 4.90
N PHE A 95 5.40 -1.94 4.98
CA PHE A 95 4.15 -2.68 5.09
C PHE A 95 3.80 -2.95 6.56
N CYS A 96 2.67 -2.43 7.03
CA CYS A 96 2.21 -2.65 8.39
C CYS A 96 1.60 -4.04 8.55
N ARG A 97 2.10 -4.82 9.50
CA ARG A 97 1.56 -6.15 9.84
C ARG A 97 1.24 -6.24 11.33
N MET A 98 0.18 -6.97 11.64
CA MET A 98 -0.21 -7.31 13.00
C MET A 98 0.25 -8.74 13.31
N ASP A 99 1.08 -8.91 14.33
CA ASP A 99 1.48 -10.21 14.85
C ASP A 99 1.12 -10.26 16.35
N ASN A 100 0.29 -11.21 16.77
CA ASN A 100 -0.14 -11.41 18.16
C ASN A 100 -0.51 -10.12 18.93
N ASN A 101 -1.29 -9.22 18.31
CA ASN A 101 -1.73 -7.94 18.88
C ASN A 101 -0.63 -6.85 19.01
N THR A 102 0.59 -7.13 18.54
CA THR A 102 1.68 -6.17 18.33
C THR A 102 1.74 -5.75 16.86
N MET A 103 1.90 -4.45 16.63
CA MET A 103 2.12 -3.92 15.29
C MET A 103 3.63 -3.96 14.99
N THR A 104 3.99 -4.39 13.79
CA THR A 104 5.37 -4.27 13.28
C THR A 104 5.33 -3.76 11.85
N CYS A 105 6.34 -2.96 11.49
CA CYS A 105 6.55 -2.55 10.11
C CYS A 105 7.56 -3.49 9.43
N ALA A 106 7.19 -4.04 8.29
CA ALA A 106 8.12 -4.70 7.39
C ALA A 106 8.76 -3.63 6.50
N CYS A 107 10.01 -3.28 6.80
CA CYS A 107 10.68 -2.18 6.11
C CYS A 107 11.18 -2.57 4.73
N PRO A 108 11.07 -1.66 3.73
CA PRO A 108 11.65 -1.88 2.42
C PRO A 108 13.18 -1.90 2.52
N LEU A 109 13.83 -2.46 1.51
CA LEU A 109 15.29 -2.49 1.43
C LEU A 109 15.88 -1.07 1.51
N GLY A 110 16.80 -0.86 2.45
CA GLY A 110 17.43 0.43 2.69
C GLY A 110 16.74 1.29 3.75
N TYR A 111 15.73 0.75 4.43
CA TYR A 111 15.09 1.40 5.57
C TYR A 111 15.04 0.48 6.80
N SER A 112 15.11 1.08 7.98
CA SER A 112 15.02 0.42 9.28
C SER A 112 14.36 1.34 10.33
N GLY A 113 14.31 0.89 11.58
CA GLY A 113 13.51 1.50 12.65
C GLY A 113 12.16 0.80 12.83
N ASP A 114 11.49 1.08 13.95
CA ASP A 114 10.21 0.43 14.30
C ASP A 114 9.10 0.83 13.31
N TYR A 115 9.25 1.99 12.66
CA TYR A 115 8.32 2.54 11.68
C TYR A 115 8.96 2.76 10.31
N CYS A 116 10.14 2.19 10.02
CA CYS A 116 10.87 2.37 8.77
C CYS A 116 11.29 3.82 8.49
N GLU A 117 11.44 4.62 9.55
CA GLU A 117 11.76 6.04 9.51
C GLU A 117 13.26 6.31 9.28
N ILE A 118 14.11 5.29 9.50
CA ILE A 118 15.55 5.41 9.36
C ILE A 118 15.94 4.96 7.96
N MET A 119 16.50 5.86 7.16
CA MET A 119 17.14 5.49 5.90
C MET A 119 18.55 4.96 6.18
N GLU A 120 18.83 3.73 5.77
CA GLU A 120 20.15 3.12 5.96
C GLU A 120 21.14 3.68 4.94
N ARG A 121 22.05 4.52 5.42
CA ARG A 121 23.17 5.01 4.63
C ARG A 121 24.08 3.84 4.24
N LEU A 122 24.26 3.64 2.94
CA LEU A 122 25.13 2.57 2.46
C LEU A 122 26.62 2.97 2.59
N ASP A 123 27.47 2.04 3.02
CA ASP A 123 28.93 2.24 3.02
C ASP A 123 29.48 2.08 1.59
N CYS A 124 29.90 3.19 0.99
CA CYS A 124 30.41 3.22 -0.37
C CYS A 124 31.79 2.56 -0.54
N LYS A 125 32.50 2.15 0.52
CA LYS A 125 33.85 1.53 0.43
C LYS A 125 33.90 0.31 -0.50
N GLN A 126 32.82 -0.46 -0.61
CA GLN A 126 32.74 -1.63 -1.48
C GLN A 126 31.78 -1.46 -2.68
N ASN A 127 31.34 -0.24 -2.95
CA ASN A 127 30.23 0.09 -3.86
C ASN A 127 29.02 -0.87 -3.70
N PRO A 128 28.09 -0.56 -2.79
CA PRO A 128 26.93 -1.40 -2.50
C PRO A 128 25.86 -1.37 -3.61
N CYS A 129 25.97 -0.47 -4.59
CA CYS A 129 25.05 -0.31 -5.71
C CYS A 129 25.25 -1.42 -6.74
N LYS A 130 24.14 -2.05 -7.14
CA LYS A 130 24.11 -3.14 -8.12
C LYS A 130 24.05 -2.58 -9.55
N ASN A 131 24.25 -3.47 -10.52
CA ASN A 131 24.03 -3.20 -11.95
C ASN A 131 24.77 -1.97 -12.50
N GLY A 132 25.97 -1.71 -11.99
CA GLY A 132 26.79 -0.57 -12.42
C GLY A 132 26.40 0.78 -11.81
N GLY A 133 25.52 0.80 -10.80
CA GLY A 133 25.19 2.03 -10.08
C GLY A 133 26.39 2.65 -9.36
N VAL A 134 26.32 3.97 -9.17
CA VAL A 134 27.36 4.78 -8.52
C VAL A 134 26.90 5.16 -7.12
N CYS A 135 27.69 4.80 -6.11
CA CYS A 135 27.41 5.16 -4.72
C CYS A 135 27.87 6.60 -4.44
N ASN A 136 26.97 7.44 -3.98
CA ASN A 136 27.28 8.79 -3.51
C ASN A 136 27.93 8.70 -2.13
N GLY A 137 29.23 9.00 -2.04
CA GLY A 137 30.00 8.93 -0.80
C GLY A 137 29.54 9.89 0.31
N THR A 138 28.68 10.87 0.00
CA THR A 138 28.23 11.90 0.96
C THR A 138 27.06 11.40 1.79
N ASP A 139 26.07 10.79 1.15
CA ASP A 139 24.81 10.38 1.77
C ASP A 139 24.56 8.86 1.70
N GLY A 140 25.41 8.11 0.99
CA GLY A 140 25.33 6.67 0.78
C GLY A 140 24.15 6.25 -0.10
N THR A 141 23.64 7.14 -0.93
CA THR A 141 22.59 6.83 -1.93
C THR A 141 23.21 6.26 -3.21
N CYS A 142 22.42 5.50 -3.98
CA CYS A 142 22.85 4.97 -5.26
C CYS A 142 22.23 5.74 -6.42
N GLU A 143 23.08 6.26 -7.32
CA GLU A 143 22.65 6.72 -8.63
C GLU A 143 22.63 5.53 -9.60
N CYS A 144 21.43 5.17 -10.05
CA CYS A 144 21.23 4.00 -10.89
C CYS A 144 21.52 4.27 -12.37
N MET A 145 22.04 3.24 -13.04
CA MET A 145 22.22 3.25 -14.50
C MET A 145 20.89 3.03 -15.22
N TYR A 146 20.83 3.48 -16.48
CA TYR A 146 19.63 3.34 -17.32
C TYR A 146 19.11 1.89 -17.36
N GLY A 147 17.83 1.72 -17.05
CA GLY A 147 17.14 0.43 -16.98
C GLY A 147 17.08 -0.20 -15.58
N TYR A 148 17.59 0.48 -14.54
CA TYR A 148 17.56 0.00 -13.16
C TYR A 148 16.97 1.02 -12.18
N THR A 149 16.42 0.53 -11.07
CA THR A 149 15.82 1.31 -9.97
C THR A 149 16.01 0.60 -8.62
N GLY A 150 15.49 1.21 -7.56
CA GLY A 150 15.59 0.76 -6.18
C GLY A 150 16.78 1.37 -5.44
N THR A 151 16.76 1.29 -4.11
CA THR A 151 17.76 1.91 -3.21
C THR A 151 19.20 1.45 -3.45
N ARG A 152 19.39 0.26 -4.03
CA ARG A 152 20.69 -0.28 -4.45
C ARG A 152 20.74 -0.62 -5.93
N CYS A 153 19.84 -0.07 -6.76
CA CYS A 153 19.77 -0.33 -8.20
C CYS A 153 19.58 -1.81 -8.58
N GLN A 154 18.96 -2.59 -7.69
CA GLN A 154 18.80 -4.03 -7.85
C GLN A 154 17.62 -4.42 -8.77
N GLU A 155 16.65 -3.53 -8.92
CA GLU A 155 15.42 -3.79 -9.68
C GLU A 155 15.59 -3.35 -11.12
N LYS A 156 15.07 -4.14 -12.05
CA LYS A 156 15.08 -3.82 -13.48
C LYS A 156 13.81 -3.04 -13.82
N VAL A 157 13.96 -1.90 -14.47
CA VAL A 157 12.84 -1.12 -14.95
C VAL A 157 12.30 -1.77 -16.22
N GLU A 158 11.05 -2.21 -16.18
CA GLU A 158 10.36 -2.66 -17.38
C GLU A 158 10.00 -1.44 -18.25
N ILE A 159 10.56 -1.41 -19.46
CA ILE A 159 10.30 -0.38 -20.46
C ILE A 159 9.72 -1.08 -21.69
N ASP A 160 8.46 -0.79 -21.99
CA ASP A 160 7.80 -1.27 -23.21
C ASP A 160 8.33 -0.50 -24.43
N LYS A 161 9.39 -1.04 -25.02
CA LYS A 161 10.02 -0.48 -26.22
C LYS A 161 9.10 -0.45 -27.43
N SER A 162 8.07 -1.31 -27.47
CA SER A 162 7.16 -1.36 -28.62
C SER A 162 6.30 -0.10 -28.70
N LYS A 163 5.82 0.40 -27.55
CA LYS A 163 5.10 1.67 -27.45
C LYS A 163 5.99 2.86 -27.80
N GLU A 164 7.22 2.90 -27.30
CA GLU A 164 8.17 3.99 -27.61
C GLU A 164 8.44 4.10 -29.12
N ILE A 165 8.62 2.96 -29.80
CA ILE A 165 8.78 2.93 -31.26
C ILE A 165 7.52 3.45 -31.95
N MET A 166 6.34 2.99 -31.53
CA MET A 166 5.06 3.40 -32.11
C MET A 166 4.82 4.92 -32.01
N PHE A 167 5.04 5.51 -30.83
CA PHE A 167 4.89 6.95 -30.64
C PHE A 167 5.93 7.77 -31.43
N ARG A 168 7.18 7.30 -31.52
CA ARG A 168 8.20 7.98 -32.38
C ARG A 168 7.80 8.01 -33.85
N GLU A 169 7.22 6.94 -34.37
CA GLU A 169 6.71 6.92 -35.75
C GLU A 169 5.48 7.82 -35.92
N LEU A 170 4.62 7.91 -34.90
CA LEU A 170 3.50 8.86 -34.88
C LEU A 170 4.00 10.31 -34.97
N CYS A 171 5.02 10.68 -34.17
CA CYS A 171 5.60 12.03 -34.20
C CYS A 171 6.13 12.40 -35.61
N LYS A 172 6.76 11.44 -36.30
CA LYS A 172 7.25 11.64 -37.68
C LYS A 172 6.08 11.84 -38.64
N LYS A 173 5.05 10.99 -38.57
CA LYS A 173 3.88 11.04 -39.44
C LYS A 173 3.12 12.37 -39.30
N LYS A 174 3.05 12.91 -38.08
CA LYS A 174 2.40 14.19 -37.77
C LYS A 174 3.31 15.40 -37.99
N ASN A 175 4.56 15.18 -38.38
CA ASN A 175 5.57 16.23 -38.55
C ASN A 175 5.76 17.10 -37.29
N CYS A 176 5.70 16.48 -36.10
CA CYS A 176 5.77 17.19 -34.82
C CYS A 176 7.04 18.02 -34.64
N LYS A 177 8.13 17.70 -35.36
CA LYS A 177 9.35 18.52 -35.34
C LYS A 177 9.16 19.94 -35.89
N ALA A 178 8.24 20.12 -36.84
CA ALA A 178 7.95 21.43 -37.41
C ALA A 178 6.90 22.20 -36.59
N LEU A 179 6.15 21.48 -35.77
CA LEU A 179 5.10 22.03 -34.91
C LEU A 179 5.66 22.42 -33.53
N ALA A 180 6.64 21.67 -33.02
CA ALA A 180 7.23 21.93 -31.72
C ALA A 180 7.76 23.37 -31.55
N GLY A 181 7.28 24.06 -30.51
CA GLY A 181 7.73 25.41 -30.16
C GLY A 181 7.24 26.50 -31.12
N ASN A 182 6.15 26.26 -31.85
CA ASN A 182 5.51 27.22 -32.74
C ASN A 182 4.58 28.20 -31.99
N GLY A 183 4.35 27.99 -30.69
CA GLY A 183 3.48 28.79 -29.82
C GLY A 183 2.00 28.37 -29.83
N ILE A 184 1.68 27.25 -30.47
CA ILE A 184 0.36 26.60 -30.52
C ILE A 184 0.50 25.24 -29.84
N CYS A 185 -0.44 24.89 -28.97
CA CYS A 185 -0.47 23.55 -28.40
C CYS A 185 -1.05 22.56 -29.41
N ASP A 186 -0.19 21.81 -30.09
CA ASP A 186 -0.53 20.68 -30.94
C ASP A 186 -0.62 19.40 -30.09
N GLU A 187 -1.83 19.07 -29.59
CA GLU A 187 -2.06 17.94 -28.67
C GLU A 187 -1.57 16.59 -29.20
N ASP A 188 -1.66 16.36 -30.52
CA ASP A 188 -1.15 15.17 -31.20
C ASP A 188 0.39 15.02 -31.10
N CYS A 189 1.09 16.10 -30.73
CA CYS A 189 2.53 16.19 -30.55
C CYS A 189 2.92 16.37 -29.06
N ASN A 190 1.95 16.38 -28.15
CA ASN A 190 2.19 16.55 -26.72
C ASN A 190 2.56 15.24 -25.99
N TYR A 191 3.38 14.41 -26.63
CA TYR A 191 3.92 13.17 -26.06
C TYR A 191 5.42 13.33 -25.78
N ALA A 192 5.95 12.59 -24.81
CA ALA A 192 7.37 12.63 -24.46
C ALA A 192 8.29 12.28 -25.64
N GLU A 193 7.92 11.29 -26.46
CA GLU A 193 8.63 10.92 -27.68
C GLU A 193 8.63 12.04 -28.73
N CYS A 194 7.64 12.92 -28.69
CA CYS A 194 7.50 14.11 -29.52
C CYS A 194 8.03 15.38 -28.83
N GLN A 195 8.65 15.26 -27.65
CA GLN A 195 9.17 16.36 -26.84
C GLN A 195 8.10 17.36 -26.37
N PHE A 196 6.89 16.86 -26.09
CA PHE A 196 5.77 17.67 -25.56
C PHE A 196 5.50 18.92 -26.40
N ASP A 197 5.53 18.76 -27.72
CA ASP A 197 5.33 19.85 -28.67
C ASP A 197 6.26 21.06 -28.45
N GLY A 198 7.51 20.79 -28.08
CA GLY A 198 8.50 21.82 -27.76
C GLY A 198 8.19 22.60 -26.48
N GLY A 199 7.17 22.19 -25.74
CA GLY A 199 6.70 22.84 -24.52
C GLY A 199 5.50 23.76 -24.70
N ASP A 200 4.93 23.89 -25.91
CA ASP A 200 3.82 24.82 -26.17
C ASP A 200 2.57 24.49 -25.34
N CYS A 201 2.28 23.20 -25.14
CA CYS A 201 1.21 22.73 -24.25
C CYS A 201 1.54 22.85 -22.75
N SER A 202 2.77 23.24 -22.40
CA SER A 202 3.29 23.31 -21.03
C SER A 202 3.85 24.69 -20.69
N GLY A 203 3.34 25.75 -21.34
CA GLY A 203 3.76 27.13 -21.08
C GLY A 203 5.24 27.39 -21.40
N GLY A 204 5.78 26.72 -22.42
CA GLY A 204 7.17 26.79 -22.84
C GLY A 204 8.14 25.93 -22.01
N GLN A 205 7.64 25.16 -21.03
CA GLN A 205 8.45 24.20 -20.29
C GLN A 205 8.47 22.86 -21.02
N GLN A 206 9.57 22.11 -20.90
CA GLN A 206 9.65 20.72 -21.36
C GLN A 206 9.55 19.76 -20.17
N PRO A 207 8.36 19.20 -19.89
CA PRO A 207 8.18 18.23 -18.83
C PRO A 207 9.13 17.05 -18.97
N PHE A 208 9.58 16.48 -17.85
CA PHE A 208 10.43 15.28 -17.81
C PHE A 208 11.76 15.35 -18.60
N SER A 209 12.18 16.52 -19.10
CA SER A 209 13.44 16.69 -19.85
C SER A 209 14.68 16.28 -19.06
N ARG A 210 14.61 16.35 -17.73
CA ARG A 210 15.66 15.90 -16.79
C ARG A 210 15.40 14.52 -16.21
N CYS A 211 14.26 13.90 -16.53
CA CYS A 211 13.87 12.60 -16.03
C CYS A 211 14.71 11.51 -16.67
N MET A 212 15.07 10.49 -15.88
CA MET A 212 15.83 9.35 -16.37
C MET A 212 15.03 8.50 -17.37
N TYR A 213 13.70 8.45 -17.21
CA TYR A 213 12.77 7.72 -18.08
C TYR A 213 11.60 8.62 -18.54
N PRO A 214 11.85 9.63 -19.40
CA PRO A 214 10.85 10.66 -19.70
C PRO A 214 9.54 10.08 -20.23
N ALA A 215 9.62 9.19 -21.22
CA ALA A 215 8.43 8.60 -21.83
C ALA A 215 7.68 7.63 -20.92
N LYS A 216 8.40 6.88 -20.06
CA LYS A 216 7.75 5.98 -19.10
C LYS A 216 6.98 6.81 -18.06
N CYS A 217 7.68 7.74 -17.40
CA CYS A 217 7.11 8.52 -16.31
C CYS A 217 6.03 9.50 -16.79
N ALA A 218 6.14 10.03 -18.01
CA ALA A 218 5.07 10.86 -18.57
C ALA A 218 3.76 10.09 -18.82
N ARG A 219 3.84 8.78 -19.11
CA ARG A 219 2.64 7.95 -19.32
C ARG A 219 1.97 7.50 -18.02
N SER A 220 2.73 7.46 -16.93
CA SER A 220 2.25 7.07 -15.61
C SER A 220 2.03 8.25 -14.67
N PHE A 221 2.26 9.47 -15.15
CA PHE A 221 2.12 10.67 -14.36
C PHE A 221 0.67 10.90 -13.94
N ALA A 222 0.40 10.97 -12.63
CA ALA A 222 -0.93 11.21 -12.08
C ALA A 222 -1.97 10.15 -12.55
N ASP A 223 -1.53 8.90 -12.73
CA ASP A 223 -2.38 7.78 -13.11
C ASP A 223 -3.05 7.09 -11.90
N GLY A 224 -2.75 7.56 -10.68
CA GLY A 224 -3.27 7.04 -9.42
C GLY A 224 -2.53 5.81 -8.91
N ILE A 225 -1.45 5.39 -9.57
CA ILE A 225 -0.58 4.30 -9.17
C ILE A 225 0.77 4.89 -8.78
N CYS A 226 1.23 4.64 -7.56
CA CYS A 226 2.58 5.04 -7.18
C CYS A 226 3.64 4.24 -7.96
N ASN A 227 4.40 4.92 -8.82
CA ASN A 227 5.57 4.42 -9.55
C ASN A 227 6.86 5.00 -8.94
N PRO A 228 7.53 4.27 -8.02
CA PRO A 228 8.64 4.82 -7.23
C PRO A 228 9.82 5.35 -8.06
N GLU A 229 10.09 4.77 -9.23
CA GLU A 229 11.14 5.22 -10.14
C GLU A 229 10.85 6.57 -10.80
N CYS A 230 9.57 6.97 -10.85
CA CYS A 230 9.10 8.26 -11.36
C CYS A 230 8.86 9.27 -10.23
N ASN A 231 8.86 8.81 -8.97
CA ASN A 231 8.67 9.64 -7.79
C ASN A 231 9.94 10.39 -7.36
N ASN A 232 10.40 11.32 -8.19
CA ASN A 232 11.51 12.22 -7.88
C ASN A 232 11.35 13.58 -8.58
N GLU A 233 12.08 14.59 -8.13
CA GLU A 233 12.03 15.96 -8.66
C GLU A 233 12.16 16.02 -10.19
N LYS A 234 13.11 15.25 -10.74
CA LYS A 234 13.40 15.26 -12.19
C LYS A 234 12.27 14.67 -13.02
N CYS A 235 11.46 13.82 -12.41
CA CYS A 235 10.33 13.11 -13.01
C CYS A 235 8.98 13.59 -12.44
N LEU A 236 8.95 14.80 -11.85
CA LEU A 236 7.72 15.46 -11.39
C LEU A 236 6.93 14.66 -10.34
N TYR A 237 7.64 13.89 -9.50
CA TYR A 237 7.06 13.14 -8.37
C TYR A 237 5.89 12.23 -8.76
N ASP A 238 5.91 11.67 -9.97
CA ASP A 238 4.85 10.79 -10.47
C ASP A 238 3.43 11.38 -10.31
N GLY A 239 3.30 12.70 -10.50
CA GLY A 239 1.99 13.37 -10.34
C GLY A 239 1.46 13.39 -8.90
N MET A 240 2.31 13.11 -7.92
CA MET A 240 1.99 12.94 -6.51
C MET A 240 1.24 11.64 -6.16
N ASP A 241 1.20 10.65 -7.05
CA ASP A 241 0.52 9.37 -6.79
C ASP A 241 1.16 8.56 -5.64
N CYS A 242 2.44 8.83 -5.34
CA CYS A 242 3.16 8.20 -4.24
C CYS A 242 2.99 8.86 -2.88
N GLN A 243 2.29 9.98 -2.79
CA GLN A 243 2.00 10.62 -1.51
C GLN A 243 0.74 9.96 -0.93
N SER A 244 0.94 8.99 -0.03
CA SER A 244 -0.17 8.35 0.69
C SER A 244 -0.79 9.35 1.67
N GLU A 245 -1.91 9.95 1.24
CA GLU A 245 -2.70 10.98 1.90
C GLU A 245 -1.93 12.27 2.20
N LEU A 246 -2.23 13.39 1.52
CA LEU A 246 -2.12 14.74 2.13
C LEU A 246 -2.88 15.79 1.29
N TYR A 247 -3.85 16.41 1.98
CA TYR A 247 -4.62 17.62 1.65
C TYR A 247 -5.73 17.48 0.60
N HIS A 248 -6.93 17.11 1.07
CA HIS A 248 -8.07 17.98 0.74
C HIS A 248 -7.64 19.40 1.05
N CYS A 249 -7.57 20.27 0.04
CA CYS A 249 -7.54 21.70 0.29
C CYS A 249 -8.69 21.99 1.26
N PRO A 250 -8.45 22.60 2.44
CA PRO A 250 -9.56 23.13 3.21
C PRO A 250 -10.29 24.07 2.27
N GLU A 251 -11.57 23.80 2.02
CA GLU A 251 -12.46 24.83 1.48
C GLU A 251 -12.39 25.99 2.47
N TYR A 252 -11.59 27.00 2.14
CA TYR A 252 -11.55 28.22 2.91
C TYR A 252 -12.87 28.94 2.67
N ILE A 253 -13.64 29.02 3.76
CA ILE A 253 -14.66 30.01 4.13
C ILE A 253 -16.05 29.81 3.51
#